data_AF-D2KY62-F1
#
_entry.id   AF-D2KY62-F1
#
_cell.length_a   1.000
_cell.length_b   1.000
_cell.length_c   1.000
_cell.angle_alpha   90.00
_cell.angle_beta   90.00
_cell.angle_gamma   90.00
#
_symmetry.space_group_name_H-M   'P 1'
#
loop_
_entity.id
_entity.type
_entity.pdbx_description
1 polymer ?
#
loop_
_entity_poly.entity_id
_entity_poly.type
_entity_poly.pdbx_seq_one_letter_code
_entity_poly.pdbx_strand_id
1 'polypeptide(L)'
;MKFALRGTCVLLALLLCCRNGKACPSRCSCSGTTVSCQSKSFTSVPSGFPSSTTILYLHTNQLQSIPDGVFEKLTQLKELYLHQNKLQSLPNGVFDKLTGLTHLDLETNQLKSVPDGVFDRLTSLQSIYLYSNPWDCTCPGVDYLSRWLHTNSKKETSTSAKCSGSGKPVRSIICPTTTTTTTTTTMPTTTTLPTTTKMSMVKVPLVPPEAFGRVMNACAYFPSYIFLHLVHGLAAVPLVYLICHASQLL
;
A
#
# COMPACT_ATOMS: atom_id res chain seq x y z
N MET A 1 47.42 22.15 21.11
CA MET A 1 46.00 21.89 21.49
C MET A 1 45.06 22.71 20.59
N LYS A 2 44.79 22.30 19.34
CA LYS A 2 43.92 23.07 18.41
C LYS A 2 43.08 22.24 17.42
N PHE A 3 42.95 20.92 17.62
CA PHE A 3 42.22 20.05 16.68
C PHE A 3 40.91 19.44 17.21
N ALA A 4 40.55 19.66 18.48
CA ALA A 4 39.35 19.03 19.08
C ALA A 4 38.03 19.81 18.88
N LEU A 5 38.06 21.07 18.46
CA LEU A 5 36.85 21.91 18.35
C LEU A 5 36.07 21.76 17.04
N ARG A 6 36.65 21.20 15.97
CA ARG A 6 35.98 21.08 14.68
C ARG A 6 35.07 19.86 14.59
N GLY A 7 35.42 18.75 15.26
CA GLY A 7 34.62 17.53 15.26
C GLY A 7 33.34 17.62 16.10
N THR A 8 33.39 18.33 17.22
CA THR A 8 32.23 18.50 18.12
C THR A 8 31.17 19.42 17.52
N CYS A 9 31.53 20.43 16.73
CA CYS A 9 30.58 21.32 16.07
C CYS A 9 29.78 20.62 14.95
N VAL A 10 30.42 19.73 14.18
CA VAL A 10 29.76 18.92 13.13
C VAL A 10 28.83 17.86 13.75
N LEU A 11 29.28 17.21 14.84
CA LEU A 11 28.46 16.23 15.56
C LEU A 11 27.25 16.89 16.24
N LEU A 12 27.40 18.10 16.82
CA LEU A 12 26.28 18.86 17.37
C LEU A 12 25.30 19.32 16.29
N ALA A 13 25.78 19.74 15.12
CA ALA A 13 24.93 20.15 13.99
C ALA A 13 24.10 18.99 13.41
N LEU A 14 24.70 17.79 13.29
CA LEU A 14 23.98 16.56 12.90
C LEU A 14 22.97 16.13 13.97
N LEU A 15 23.34 16.21 15.26
CA LEU A 15 22.45 15.92 16.38
C LEU A 15 21.32 16.95 16.52
N LEU A 16 21.53 18.22 16.18
CA LEU A 16 20.51 19.27 16.16
C LEU A 16 19.54 19.12 14.98
N CYS A 17 20.00 18.60 13.84
CA CYS A 17 19.13 18.24 12.71
C CYS A 17 18.20 17.06 13.09
N CYS A 18 18.70 16.10 13.87
CA CYS A 18 17.91 14.97 14.39
C CYS A 18 17.10 15.27 15.66
N ARG A 19 17.40 16.33 16.42
CA ARG A 19 16.70 16.63 17.68
C ARG A 19 15.43 17.45 17.53
N ASN A 20 15.25 18.19 16.43
CA ASN A 20 14.08 19.08 16.24
C ASN A 20 13.44 19.05 14.83
N GLY A 21 13.95 18.28 13.86
CA GLY A 21 13.49 18.33 12.47
C GLY A 21 12.78 17.05 12.04
N LYS A 22 11.46 17.12 11.84
CA LYS A 22 10.65 16.12 11.13
C LYS A 22 11.41 15.60 9.90
N ALA A 23 11.79 14.33 9.89
CA ALA A 23 12.57 13.78 8.79
C ALA A 23 11.76 13.93 7.48
N CYS A 24 12.28 14.74 6.56
CA CYS A 24 11.73 14.86 5.22
C CYS A 24 12.17 13.63 4.40
N PRO A 25 11.27 12.98 3.62
CA PRO A 25 11.67 11.86 2.78
C PRO A 25 12.82 12.24 1.84
N SER A 26 13.75 11.30 1.63
CA SER A 26 14.88 11.51 0.72
C SER A 26 14.39 11.89 -0.68
N ARG A 27 15.04 12.88 -1.31
CA ARG A 27 14.71 13.42 -2.65
C ARG A 27 13.40 14.22 -2.73
N CYS A 28 12.68 14.36 -1.63
CA CYS A 28 11.58 15.30 -1.49
C CYS A 28 12.05 16.61 -0.83
N SER A 29 11.22 17.64 -0.94
CA SER A 29 11.40 18.92 -0.23
C SER A 29 10.23 19.12 0.73
N CYS A 30 10.50 19.60 1.94
CA CYS A 30 9.48 19.84 2.95
C CYS A 30 9.51 21.30 3.39
N SER A 31 8.34 21.93 3.43
CA SER A 31 8.16 23.30 3.91
C SER A 31 6.90 23.38 4.76
N GLY A 32 7.06 23.72 6.05
CA GLY A 32 5.96 23.67 7.01
C GLY A 32 5.39 22.25 7.15
N THR A 33 4.12 22.07 6.76
CA THR A 33 3.41 20.79 6.73
C THR A 33 3.20 20.26 5.31
N THR A 34 3.82 20.89 4.31
CA THR A 34 3.76 20.49 2.91
C THR A 34 4.96 19.63 2.55
N VAL A 35 4.72 18.50 1.88
CA VAL A 35 5.74 17.61 1.36
C VAL A 35 5.65 17.56 -0.16
N SER A 36 6.73 17.95 -0.82
CA SER A 36 6.87 18.07 -2.27
C SER A 36 7.79 16.99 -2.84
N CYS A 37 7.21 15.98 -3.46
CA CYS A 37 7.88 14.83 -4.09
C CYS A 37 7.59 14.72 -5.60
N GLN A 38 7.02 15.75 -6.21
CA GLN A 38 6.67 15.79 -7.64
C GLN A 38 7.89 15.89 -8.56
N SER A 39 7.77 15.35 -9.78
CA SER A 39 8.81 15.45 -10.81
C SER A 39 10.18 14.90 -10.39
N LYS A 40 10.18 13.80 -9.61
CA LYS A 40 11.39 13.12 -9.11
C LYS A 40 11.61 11.74 -9.73
N SER A 41 10.81 11.35 -10.72
CA SER A 41 10.87 10.04 -11.38
C SER A 41 10.74 8.87 -10.40
N PHE A 42 9.96 9.03 -9.33
CA PHE A 42 9.67 7.92 -8.42
C PHE A 42 8.85 6.85 -9.14
N THR A 43 9.19 5.57 -8.91
CA THR A 43 8.44 4.40 -9.42
C THR A 43 7.53 3.77 -8.37
N SER A 44 7.75 4.10 -7.09
CA SER A 44 6.90 3.75 -5.94
C SER A 44 6.90 4.91 -4.95
N VAL A 45 5.84 5.02 -4.14
CA VAL A 45 5.66 6.12 -3.18
C VAL A 45 6.76 6.04 -2.11
N PRO A 46 7.53 7.13 -1.88
CA PRO A 46 8.52 7.16 -0.80
C PRO A 46 7.90 6.92 0.58
N SER A 47 8.65 6.34 1.50
CA SER A 47 8.24 6.20 2.90
C SER A 47 8.74 7.35 3.78
N GLY A 48 8.27 7.40 5.03
CA GLY A 48 8.82 8.31 6.04
C GLY A 48 8.24 9.73 5.99
N PHE A 49 7.03 9.89 5.47
CA PHE A 49 6.31 11.16 5.54
C PHE A 49 6.08 11.60 6.99
N PRO A 50 6.31 12.87 7.35
CA PRO A 50 5.94 13.40 8.67
C PRO A 50 4.44 13.25 8.93
N SER A 51 4.03 12.79 10.12
CA SER A 51 2.60 12.65 10.48
C SER A 51 1.83 13.98 10.49
N SER A 52 2.54 15.11 10.61
CA SER A 52 1.95 16.45 10.51
C SER A 52 1.69 16.91 9.07
N THR A 53 1.91 16.08 8.06
CA THR A 53 1.76 16.48 6.65
C THR A 53 0.30 16.81 6.35
N THR A 54 0.05 17.99 5.78
CA THR A 54 -1.29 18.47 5.38
C THR A 54 -1.47 18.46 3.86
N ILE A 55 -0.38 18.63 3.10
CA ILE A 55 -0.40 18.63 1.63
C ILE A 55 0.73 17.72 1.15
N LEU A 56 0.40 16.76 0.28
CA LEU A 56 1.37 15.82 -0.28
C LEU A 56 1.32 15.85 -1.82
N TYR A 57 2.41 16.33 -2.42
CA TYR A 57 2.58 16.33 -3.87
C TYR A 57 3.40 15.12 -4.32
N LEU A 58 2.75 14.17 -4.99
CA LEU A 58 3.38 12.99 -5.61
C LEU A 58 3.16 12.94 -7.13
N HIS A 59 2.56 13.99 -7.70
CA HIS A 59 2.23 14.07 -9.12
C HIS A 59 3.46 14.15 -10.03
N THR A 60 3.24 13.94 -11.34
CA THR A 60 4.29 13.98 -12.37
C THR A 60 5.47 13.06 -12.01
N ASN A 61 5.17 11.82 -11.67
CA ASN A 61 6.16 10.78 -11.39
C ASN A 61 5.88 9.56 -12.29
N GLN A 62 6.47 8.41 -11.96
CA GLN A 62 6.28 7.15 -12.69
C GLN A 62 5.76 6.07 -11.74
N LEU A 63 4.98 6.47 -10.72
CA LEU A 63 4.47 5.57 -9.69
C LEU A 63 3.58 4.51 -10.33
N GLN A 64 3.93 3.23 -10.16
CA GLN A 64 3.15 2.11 -10.70
C GLN A 64 2.22 1.50 -9.65
N SER A 65 2.57 1.64 -8.38
CA SER A 65 1.83 1.15 -7.23
C SER A 65 1.97 2.08 -6.03
N ILE A 66 1.04 1.95 -5.10
CA ILE A 66 1.09 2.58 -3.78
C ILE A 66 1.32 1.45 -2.78
N PRO A 67 2.37 1.51 -1.93
CA PRO A 67 2.57 0.52 -0.88
C PRO A 67 1.42 0.54 0.14
N ASP A 68 1.04 -0.64 0.62
CA ASP A 68 0.00 -0.79 1.64
C ASP A 68 0.32 0.04 2.88
N GLY A 69 -0.69 0.73 3.40
CA GLY A 69 -0.58 1.50 4.64
C GLY A 69 0.29 2.77 4.59
N VAL A 70 0.86 3.14 3.42
CA VAL A 70 1.82 4.27 3.33
C VAL A 70 1.23 5.61 3.79
N PHE A 71 -0.09 5.78 3.69
CA PHE A 71 -0.79 7.00 4.13
C PHE A 71 -1.48 6.88 5.49
N GLU A 72 -1.45 5.73 6.17
CA GLU A 72 -2.22 5.48 7.41
C GLU A 72 -1.92 6.47 8.53
N LYS A 73 -0.67 6.94 8.63
CA LYS A 73 -0.22 7.87 9.66
C LYS A 73 -0.46 9.34 9.31
N LEU A 74 -0.96 9.64 8.11
CA LEU A 74 -1.18 11.00 7.60
C LEU A 74 -2.60 11.49 7.91
N THR A 75 -3.03 11.35 9.16
CA THR A 75 -4.41 11.69 9.57
C THR A 75 -4.74 13.18 9.44
N GLN A 76 -3.71 14.04 9.34
CA GLN A 76 -3.86 15.48 9.14
C GLN A 76 -3.89 15.89 7.65
N LEU A 77 -3.78 14.95 6.72
CA LEU A 77 -3.72 15.22 5.29
C LEU A 77 -5.03 15.82 4.79
N LYS A 78 -4.92 16.92 4.05
CA LYS A 78 -6.02 17.67 3.43
C LYS A 78 -6.01 17.52 1.91
N GLU A 79 -4.82 17.50 1.32
CA GLU A 79 -4.67 17.45 -0.13
C GLU A 79 -3.65 16.38 -0.54
N LEU A 80 -4.06 15.50 -1.45
CA LEU A 80 -3.24 14.43 -1.99
C LEU A 80 -3.24 14.49 -3.52
N TYR A 81 -2.07 14.75 -4.09
CA TYR A 81 -1.89 14.85 -5.54
C TYR A 81 -1.11 13.64 -6.07
N LEU A 82 -1.78 12.76 -6.81
CA LEU A 82 -1.23 11.56 -7.43
C LEU A 82 -1.38 11.57 -8.97
N HIS A 83 -1.83 12.67 -9.55
CA HIS A 83 -2.02 12.79 -11.00
C HIS A 83 -0.73 12.64 -11.80
N GLN A 84 -0.85 12.34 -13.09
CA GLN A 84 0.29 12.15 -14.00
C GLN A 84 1.28 11.12 -13.45
N ASN A 85 0.77 9.92 -13.16
CA ASN A 85 1.53 8.76 -12.74
C ASN A 85 1.15 7.54 -13.62
N LYS A 86 1.58 6.34 -13.22
CA LYS A 86 1.30 5.08 -13.94
C LYS A 86 0.56 4.08 -13.05
N LEU A 87 -0.25 4.56 -12.10
CA LEU A 87 -0.95 3.71 -11.14
C LEU A 87 -1.96 2.83 -11.87
N GLN A 88 -1.85 1.51 -11.69
CA GLN A 88 -2.75 0.53 -12.33
C GLN A 88 -3.84 0.03 -11.39
N SER A 89 -3.59 0.10 -10.08
CA SER A 89 -4.52 -0.28 -9.03
C SER A 89 -4.27 0.55 -7.77
N LEU A 90 -5.24 0.51 -6.85
CA LEU A 90 -5.13 1.07 -5.51
C LEU A 90 -5.23 -0.07 -4.49
N PRO A 91 -4.44 -0.07 -3.41
CA PRO A 91 -4.65 -1.00 -2.30
C PRO A 91 -6.00 -0.82 -1.62
N ASN A 92 -6.52 -1.92 -1.05
CA ASN A 92 -7.72 -1.87 -0.22
C ASN A 92 -7.49 -0.94 0.98
N GLY A 93 -8.45 -0.05 1.24
CA GLY A 93 -8.41 0.84 2.40
C GLY A 93 -7.26 1.86 2.41
N VAL A 94 -6.57 2.08 1.27
CA VAL A 94 -5.40 2.98 1.18
C VAL A 94 -5.68 4.42 1.67
N PHE A 95 -6.95 4.84 1.66
CA PHE A 95 -7.38 6.16 2.12
C PHE A 95 -8.19 6.15 3.42
N ASP A 96 -8.34 5.01 4.09
CA ASP A 96 -9.28 4.83 5.22
C ASP A 96 -9.01 5.75 6.42
N LYS A 97 -7.74 6.14 6.62
CA LYS A 97 -7.34 7.02 7.71
C LYS A 97 -7.38 8.51 7.35
N LEU A 98 -7.66 8.85 6.09
CA LEU A 98 -7.63 10.21 5.56
C LEU A 98 -9.01 10.88 5.67
N THR A 99 -9.65 10.78 6.83
CA THR A 99 -11.02 11.27 7.04
C THR A 99 -11.16 12.78 6.85
N GLY A 100 -10.07 13.52 7.06
CA GLY A 100 -9.97 14.96 6.88
C GLY A 100 -9.58 15.42 5.47
N LEU A 101 -9.38 14.52 4.51
CA LEU A 101 -8.97 14.84 3.14
C LEU A 101 -10.08 15.59 2.41
N THR A 102 -9.75 16.73 1.81
CA THR A 102 -10.68 17.61 1.07
C THR A 102 -10.46 17.54 -0.45
N HIS A 103 -9.23 17.21 -0.87
CA HIS A 103 -8.83 17.13 -2.27
C HIS A 103 -8.05 15.84 -2.55
N LEU A 104 -8.54 15.06 -3.51
CA LEU A 104 -7.87 13.86 -4.01
C LEU A 104 -7.76 13.92 -5.53
N ASP A 105 -6.54 13.89 -6.03
CA ASP A 105 -6.28 13.95 -7.46
C ASP A 105 -5.60 12.67 -7.96
N LEU A 106 -6.33 11.90 -8.77
CA LEU A 106 -5.92 10.63 -9.36
C LEU A 106 -6.01 10.66 -10.90
N GLU A 107 -6.24 11.82 -11.51
CA GLU A 107 -6.38 11.93 -12.96
C GLU A 107 -5.08 11.51 -13.68
N THR A 108 -5.19 11.17 -14.97
CA THR A 108 -4.01 10.87 -15.79
C THR A 108 -3.15 9.75 -15.16
N ASN A 109 -3.79 8.62 -14.88
CA ASN A 109 -3.19 7.38 -14.39
C ASN A 109 -3.63 6.21 -15.31
N GLN A 110 -3.42 4.96 -14.89
CA GLN A 110 -3.78 3.75 -15.63
C GLN A 110 -4.84 2.91 -14.89
N LEU A 111 -5.64 3.54 -14.03
CA LEU A 111 -6.65 2.86 -13.23
C LEU A 111 -7.78 2.36 -14.14
N LYS A 112 -8.04 1.06 -14.09
CA LYS A 112 -9.18 0.44 -14.77
C LYS A 112 -10.39 0.29 -13.85
N SER A 113 -10.14 0.12 -12.56
CA SER A 113 -11.15 0.02 -11.51
C SER A 113 -10.56 0.52 -10.20
N VAL A 114 -11.39 0.62 -9.17
CA VAL A 114 -10.94 0.85 -7.80
C VAL A 114 -11.53 -0.22 -6.88
N PRO A 115 -10.90 -0.52 -5.73
CA PRO A 115 -11.51 -1.40 -4.75
C PRO A 115 -12.83 -0.85 -4.21
N ASP A 116 -13.74 -1.77 -3.91
CA ASP A 116 -15.00 -1.44 -3.24
C ASP A 116 -14.73 -0.76 -1.90
N GLY A 117 -15.42 0.35 -1.66
CA GLY A 117 -15.34 1.11 -0.42
C GLY A 117 -14.13 2.04 -0.28
N VAL A 118 -13.22 2.10 -1.26
CA VAL A 118 -11.94 2.85 -1.14
C VAL A 118 -12.12 4.35 -0.82
N PHE A 119 -13.28 4.94 -1.11
CA PHE A 119 -13.59 6.35 -0.85
C PHE A 119 -14.56 6.56 0.32
N ASP A 120 -15.04 5.50 0.98
CA ASP A 120 -16.16 5.60 1.93
C ASP A 120 -15.79 6.34 3.21
N ARG A 121 -14.51 6.29 3.60
CA ARG A 121 -13.98 7.00 4.78
C ARG A 121 -13.60 8.44 4.51
N LEU A 122 -13.63 8.90 3.25
CA LEU A 122 -13.28 10.27 2.87
C LEU A 122 -14.44 11.24 3.15
N THR A 123 -14.83 11.35 4.42
CA THR A 123 -16.03 12.09 4.86
C THR A 123 -15.93 13.59 4.63
N SER A 124 -14.73 14.17 4.62
CA SER A 124 -14.50 15.59 4.36
C SER A 124 -14.23 15.92 2.88
N LEU A 125 -14.30 14.94 1.97
CA LEU A 125 -13.90 15.14 0.58
C LEU A 125 -14.82 16.15 -0.12
N GLN A 126 -14.21 17.14 -0.74
CA GLN A 126 -14.89 18.21 -1.48
C GLN A 126 -14.67 18.08 -2.98
N SER A 127 -13.47 17.67 -3.39
CA SER A 127 -13.09 17.54 -4.80
C SER A 127 -12.34 16.24 -5.06
N ILE A 128 -12.71 15.55 -6.15
CA ILE A 128 -12.02 14.38 -6.65
C ILE A 128 -11.85 14.46 -8.17
N TYR A 129 -10.66 14.09 -8.65
CA TYR A 129 -10.29 14.14 -10.06
C TYR A 129 -9.93 12.74 -10.53
N LEU A 130 -10.69 12.21 -11.49
CA LEU A 130 -10.60 10.81 -11.94
C LEU A 130 -10.54 10.66 -13.46
N TYR A 131 -10.60 11.76 -14.22
CA TYR A 131 -10.58 11.70 -15.68
C TYR A 131 -9.20 11.25 -16.20
N SER A 132 -9.13 10.96 -17.50
CA SER A 132 -7.90 10.44 -18.13
C SER A 132 -7.37 9.16 -17.46
N ASN A 133 -8.28 8.28 -17.03
CA ASN A 133 -8.00 6.90 -16.63
C ASN A 133 -8.80 5.95 -17.54
N PRO A 134 -8.25 4.78 -17.91
CA PRO A 134 -8.91 3.81 -18.79
C PRO A 134 -9.95 2.97 -18.04
N TRP A 135 -10.96 3.61 -17.45
CA TRP A 135 -11.97 2.94 -16.62
C TRP A 135 -12.69 1.81 -17.37
N ASP A 136 -12.57 0.59 -16.87
CA ASP A 136 -13.31 -0.56 -17.34
C ASP A 136 -14.72 -0.51 -16.73
N CYS A 137 -15.72 -0.28 -17.57
CA CYS A 137 -17.11 -0.14 -17.17
C CYS A 137 -17.92 -1.43 -17.27
N THR A 138 -17.25 -2.59 -17.26
CA THR A 138 -17.93 -3.88 -17.18
C THR A 138 -18.43 -4.15 -15.76
N CYS A 139 -19.67 -4.64 -15.67
CA CYS A 139 -20.25 -5.08 -14.41
C CYS A 139 -19.77 -6.52 -14.08
N PRO A 140 -19.56 -6.86 -12.79
CA PRO A 140 -19.85 -6.04 -11.61
C PRO A 140 -18.72 -5.07 -11.20
N GLY A 141 -17.55 -5.13 -11.83
CA GLY A 141 -16.34 -4.43 -11.34
C GLY A 141 -16.46 -2.90 -11.24
N VAL A 142 -17.27 -2.26 -12.08
CA VAL A 142 -17.50 -0.80 -12.03
C VAL A 142 -18.58 -0.38 -11.05
N ASP A 143 -19.36 -1.31 -10.51
CA ASP A 143 -20.60 -1.02 -9.77
C ASP A 143 -20.38 -0.05 -8.62
N TYR A 144 -19.38 -0.32 -7.75
CA TYR A 144 -19.04 0.57 -6.64
C TYR A 144 -18.72 1.99 -7.11
N LEU A 145 -17.78 2.13 -8.04
CA LEU A 145 -17.31 3.43 -8.50
C LEU A 145 -18.45 4.22 -9.16
N SER A 146 -19.26 3.55 -9.96
CA SER A 146 -20.40 4.15 -10.63
C SER A 146 -21.44 4.69 -9.63
N ARG A 147 -21.85 3.86 -8.66
CA ARG A 147 -22.79 4.26 -7.60
C ARG A 147 -22.22 5.39 -6.75
N TRP A 148 -20.96 5.29 -6.34
CA TRP A 148 -20.31 6.32 -5.54
C TRP A 148 -20.28 7.66 -6.27
N LEU A 149 -19.89 7.69 -7.55
CA LEU A 149 -19.87 8.92 -8.35
C LEU A 149 -21.27 9.46 -8.66
N HIS A 150 -22.27 8.58 -8.81
CA HIS A 150 -23.66 8.99 -8.96
C HIS A 150 -24.12 9.79 -7.72
N THR A 151 -23.92 9.23 -6.52
CA THR A 151 -24.27 9.87 -5.24
C THR A 151 -23.42 11.13 -4.97
N ASN A 152 -22.15 11.13 -5.35
CA ASN A 152 -21.18 12.19 -5.06
C ASN A 152 -20.89 13.09 -6.27
N SER A 153 -21.81 13.19 -7.23
CA SER A 153 -21.59 13.88 -8.52
C SER A 153 -21.13 15.34 -8.42
N LYS A 154 -21.43 16.04 -7.31
CA LYS A 154 -20.96 17.41 -7.06
C LYS A 154 -19.49 17.51 -6.65
N LYS A 155 -18.88 16.41 -6.19
CA LYS A 155 -17.47 16.34 -5.78
C LYS A 155 -16.55 16.05 -6.95
N GLU A 156 -17.07 15.40 -7.99
CA GLU A 156 -16.35 15.21 -9.25
C GLU A 156 -16.25 16.56 -9.97
N THR A 157 -15.05 16.95 -10.39
CA THR A 157 -14.82 18.24 -11.05
C THR A 157 -15.32 18.25 -12.50
N SER A 158 -15.16 19.38 -13.21
CA SER A 158 -15.82 19.67 -14.50
C SER A 158 -15.58 18.63 -15.61
N THR A 159 -14.55 17.79 -15.47
CA THR A 159 -14.26 16.65 -16.35
C THR A 159 -14.57 15.33 -15.64
N SER A 160 -15.71 14.73 -15.98
CA SER A 160 -16.11 13.43 -15.44
C SER A 160 -15.22 12.27 -15.90
N ALA A 161 -15.05 11.25 -15.06
CA ALA A 161 -14.52 9.95 -15.40
C ALA A 161 -15.34 9.29 -16.51
N LYS A 162 -14.67 8.75 -17.53
CA LYS A 162 -15.30 8.13 -18.70
C LYS A 162 -14.85 6.69 -18.87
N CYS A 163 -15.78 5.85 -19.28
CA CYS A 163 -15.52 4.46 -19.64
C CYS A 163 -14.58 4.37 -20.84
N SER A 164 -13.58 3.50 -20.72
CA SER A 164 -12.70 3.11 -21.82
C SER A 164 -13.54 2.55 -22.98
N GLY A 165 -13.21 2.95 -24.21
CA GLY A 165 -13.96 2.60 -25.42
C GLY A 165 -15.23 3.42 -25.63
N SER A 166 -16.23 3.30 -24.76
CA SER A 166 -17.54 3.93 -24.99
C SER A 166 -17.57 5.44 -24.75
N GLY A 167 -16.64 5.98 -23.93
CA GLY A 167 -16.60 7.39 -23.56
C GLY A 167 -17.76 7.85 -22.67
N LYS A 168 -18.68 6.96 -22.30
CA LYS A 168 -19.81 7.26 -21.41
C LYS A 168 -19.29 7.63 -20.01
N PRO A 169 -19.94 8.56 -19.29
CA PRO A 169 -19.57 8.85 -17.91
C PRO A 169 -19.72 7.61 -17.02
N VAL A 170 -18.71 7.32 -16.19
CA VAL A 170 -18.73 6.16 -15.27
C VAL A 170 -19.95 6.20 -14.36
N ARG A 171 -20.31 7.39 -13.85
CA ARG A 171 -21.50 7.65 -13.01
C ARG A 171 -22.87 7.37 -13.67
N SER A 172 -22.89 7.06 -14.96
CA SER A 172 -24.11 6.73 -15.72
C SER A 172 -24.31 5.22 -15.92
N ILE A 173 -23.35 4.40 -15.51
CA ILE A 173 -23.45 2.95 -15.61
C ILE A 173 -24.41 2.44 -14.53
N ILE A 174 -25.28 1.51 -14.92
CA ILE A 174 -26.21 0.85 -14.01
C ILE A 174 -25.92 -0.64 -14.13
N CYS A 175 -25.36 -1.23 -13.07
CA CYS A 175 -25.14 -2.67 -13.03
C CYS A 175 -26.43 -3.38 -12.59
N PRO A 176 -26.74 -4.55 -13.17
CA PRO A 176 -27.84 -5.37 -12.67
C PRO A 176 -27.51 -5.80 -11.24
N THR A 177 -28.44 -5.53 -10.31
CA THR A 177 -28.34 -6.07 -8.96
C THR A 177 -28.35 -7.59 -9.06
N THR A 178 -27.27 -8.22 -8.59
CA THR A 178 -27.29 -9.65 -8.32
C THR A 178 -28.24 -9.82 -7.14
N THR A 179 -29.53 -10.00 -7.41
CA THR A 179 -30.41 -10.65 -6.45
C THR A 179 -29.75 -11.99 -6.17
N THR A 180 -29.11 -12.11 -5.02
CA THR A 180 -28.64 -13.39 -4.52
C THR A 180 -29.90 -14.20 -4.26
N THR A 181 -30.47 -14.80 -5.31
CA THR A 181 -31.46 -15.85 -5.14
C THR A 181 -30.69 -16.97 -4.47
N THR A 182 -30.77 -17.02 -3.14
CA THR A 182 -30.38 -18.16 -2.35
C THR A 182 -31.33 -19.26 -2.78
N THR A 183 -31.02 -19.93 -3.89
CA THR A 183 -31.59 -21.23 -4.20
C THR A 183 -31.12 -22.12 -3.07
N THR A 184 -32.00 -22.27 -2.08
CA THR A 184 -31.91 -23.31 -1.09
C THR A 184 -32.02 -24.61 -1.86
N THR A 185 -30.88 -25.15 -2.27
CA THR A 185 -30.79 -26.51 -2.80
C THR A 185 -31.13 -27.44 -1.64
N THR A 186 -32.41 -27.81 -1.54
CA THR A 186 -32.81 -29.00 -0.82
C THR A 186 -32.05 -30.16 -1.43
N MET A 187 -31.12 -30.72 -0.65
CA MET A 187 -30.49 -32.01 -0.96
C MET A 187 -31.61 -33.03 -1.22
N PRO A 188 -31.63 -33.73 -2.37
CA PRO A 188 -32.42 -34.93 -2.49
C PRO A 188 -31.77 -36.01 -1.63
N THR A 189 -32.42 -36.36 -0.53
CA THR A 189 -32.14 -37.61 0.21
C THR A 189 -32.48 -38.78 -0.70
N THR A 190 -31.46 -39.35 -1.34
CA THR A 190 -31.57 -40.66 -2.00
C THR A 190 -30.58 -41.61 -1.35
N THR A 191 -31.10 -42.43 -0.45
CA THR A 191 -30.40 -43.53 0.20
C THR A 191 -30.27 -44.68 -0.78
N THR A 192 -29.11 -44.86 -1.40
CA THR A 192 -28.73 -46.14 -2.02
C THR A 192 -27.29 -46.48 -1.68
N LEU A 193 -27.16 -47.56 -0.91
CA LEU A 193 -25.92 -48.20 -0.49
C LEU A 193 -25.16 -48.76 -1.70
N PRO A 194 -23.88 -48.40 -1.94
CA PRO A 194 -23.08 -49.09 -2.94
C PRO A 194 -22.50 -50.39 -2.35
N THR A 195 -22.80 -51.48 -3.05
CA THR A 195 -22.29 -52.84 -2.85
C THR A 195 -20.76 -52.87 -2.91
N THR A 196 -20.16 -53.66 -2.03
CA THR A 196 -18.71 -53.84 -1.87
C THR A 196 -18.03 -54.37 -3.13
N THR A 197 -17.19 -53.56 -3.77
CA THR A 197 -16.22 -54.03 -4.76
C THR A 197 -14.92 -54.42 -4.05
N LYS A 198 -14.53 -55.68 -4.22
CA LYS A 198 -13.35 -56.33 -3.65
C LYS A 198 -12.06 -55.62 -4.14
N MET A 199 -11.30 -55.00 -3.23
CA MET A 199 -9.97 -54.48 -3.53
C MET A 199 -8.95 -55.62 -3.60
N SER A 200 -8.16 -55.67 -4.67
CA SER A 200 -6.97 -56.52 -4.77
C SER A 200 -5.75 -55.74 -4.32
N MET A 201 -4.91 -56.34 -3.47
CA MET A 201 -3.68 -55.73 -2.97
C MET A 201 -2.64 -55.63 -4.09
N VAL A 202 -2.20 -54.40 -4.40
CA VAL A 202 -0.97 -54.17 -5.16
C VAL A 202 0.18 -54.06 -4.15
N LYS A 203 1.15 -54.96 -4.27
CA LYS A 203 2.36 -54.98 -3.45
C LYS A 203 3.31 -53.88 -3.93
N VAL A 204 3.49 -52.84 -3.11
CA VAL A 204 4.46 -51.76 -3.35
C VAL A 204 5.85 -52.23 -2.89
N PRO A 205 6.92 -52.10 -3.69
CA PRO A 205 8.28 -52.42 -3.26
C PRO A 205 8.78 -51.40 -2.23
N LEU A 206 9.40 -51.91 -1.15
CA LEU A 206 10.10 -51.10 -0.14
C LEU A 206 11.43 -50.61 -0.71
N VAL A 207 11.64 -49.29 -0.71
CA VAL A 207 12.92 -48.65 -1.04
C VAL A 207 13.69 -48.41 0.27
N PRO A 208 14.96 -48.82 0.38
CA PRO A 208 15.75 -48.67 1.61
C PRO A 208 16.21 -47.22 1.85
N PRO A 209 16.48 -46.83 3.11
CA PRO A 209 16.72 -45.45 3.49
C PRO A 209 18.23 -45.12 3.51
N GLU A 210 18.79 -44.71 2.39
CA GLU A 210 20.09 -44.01 2.38
C GLU A 210 20.11 -42.88 1.34
N ALA A 211 19.81 -41.67 1.80
CA ALA A 211 20.33 -40.40 1.25
C ALA A 211 19.84 -39.23 2.12
N PHE A 212 20.46 -39.08 3.29
CA PHE A 212 20.39 -37.85 4.08
C PHE A 212 21.24 -36.79 3.36
N GLY A 213 20.65 -35.72 2.84
CA GLY A 213 21.44 -34.73 2.10
C GLY A 213 20.70 -33.51 1.58
N ARG A 214 20.48 -32.55 2.49
CA ARG A 214 20.26 -31.11 2.25
C ARG A 214 18.91 -30.70 1.64
N VAL A 215 18.13 -29.98 2.44
CA VAL A 215 17.68 -28.59 2.23
C VAL A 215 16.48 -28.36 3.16
N MET A 216 16.66 -27.59 4.24
CA MET A 216 15.56 -26.92 4.93
C MET A 216 16.08 -25.63 5.59
N ASN A 217 15.64 -24.49 5.06
CA ASN A 217 15.51 -23.20 5.76
C ASN A 217 14.62 -22.35 4.85
N ALA A 218 13.58 -21.64 5.28
CA ALA A 218 12.88 -21.53 6.55
C ALA A 218 11.52 -20.89 6.23
N CYS A 219 10.47 -21.24 6.96
CA CYS A 219 9.28 -20.40 7.08
C CYS A 219 8.85 -20.35 8.54
N ALA A 220 8.37 -19.17 8.93
CA ALA A 220 7.48 -18.87 10.07
C ALA A 220 8.09 -18.53 11.46
N TYR A 221 8.03 -17.22 11.74
CA TYR A 221 7.33 -16.58 12.88
C TYR A 221 7.85 -16.68 14.33
N PHE A 222 8.24 -15.48 14.83
CA PHE A 222 8.22 -14.84 16.18
C PHE A 222 7.39 -15.49 17.33
N PRO A 223 7.49 -15.06 18.63
CA PRO A 223 8.46 -14.19 19.34
C PRO A 223 8.89 -14.76 20.75
N SER A 224 9.58 -13.93 21.54
CA SER A 224 9.67 -13.90 23.03
C SER A 224 10.78 -14.65 23.79
N TYR A 225 11.53 -13.85 24.56
CA TYR A 225 12.15 -14.08 25.88
C TYR A 225 12.93 -15.38 26.15
N ILE A 226 14.26 -15.28 26.19
CA ILE A 226 15.10 -16.06 27.12
C ILE A 226 16.25 -15.17 27.66
N PHE A 227 16.31 -15.09 29.00
CA PHE A 227 17.41 -14.63 29.83
C PHE A 227 18.70 -15.42 29.55
N LEU A 228 19.85 -14.76 29.48
CA LEU A 228 21.12 -15.39 29.87
C LEU A 228 22.01 -14.38 30.62
N HIS A 229 22.17 -14.64 31.92
CA HIS A 229 23.27 -14.13 32.73
C HIS A 229 24.58 -14.88 32.41
N LEU A 230 25.69 -14.26 32.85
CA LEU A 230 27.09 -14.71 32.90
C LEU A 230 27.94 -14.51 31.63
N VAL A 231 29.16 -13.94 31.67
CA VAL A 231 29.92 -13.25 32.73
C VAL A 231 31.19 -12.61 32.11
N HIS A 232 31.62 -11.49 32.71
CA HIS A 232 32.96 -10.85 32.71
C HIS A 232 33.67 -10.42 31.41
N GLY A 233 33.74 -9.08 31.24
CA GLY A 233 35.03 -8.39 31.11
C GLY A 233 35.53 -8.09 29.70
N LEU A 234 35.04 -6.99 29.11
CA LEU A 234 35.79 -5.92 28.41
C LEU A 234 34.81 -5.04 27.62
N ALA A 235 34.87 -3.74 27.89
CA ALA A 235 34.18 -2.60 27.26
C ALA A 235 33.18 -2.87 26.11
N ALA A 236 31.88 -2.77 26.41
CA ALA A 236 30.84 -2.62 25.41
C ALA A 236 30.85 -1.19 24.86
N VAL A 237 31.32 -1.01 23.63
CA VAL A 237 30.99 0.16 22.79
C VAL A 237 29.77 -0.23 21.94
N PRO A 238 28.68 0.55 21.91
CA PRO A 238 27.49 0.15 21.16
C PRO A 238 27.75 0.07 19.66
N LEU A 239 27.37 -1.05 19.07
CA LEU A 239 27.38 -1.39 17.64
C LEU A 239 26.34 -0.57 16.83
N VAL A 240 26.24 0.73 17.08
CA VAL A 240 25.33 1.67 16.38
C VAL A 240 26.08 2.53 15.38
N TYR A 241 27.42 2.56 15.42
CA TYR A 241 28.23 3.47 14.60
C TYR A 241 28.73 2.88 13.27
N LEU A 242 28.52 1.59 12.99
CA LEU A 242 29.15 0.93 11.82
C LEU A 242 28.26 0.75 10.58
N ILE A 243 26.99 1.17 10.59
CA ILE A 243 26.11 0.99 9.41
C ILE A 243 26.05 2.25 8.52
N CYS A 244 26.61 3.39 8.94
CA CYS A 244 26.48 4.64 8.18
C CYS A 244 27.64 4.97 7.23
N HIS A 245 28.66 4.12 7.09
CA HIS A 245 29.86 4.42 6.28
C HIS A 245 30.11 3.53 5.05
N ALA A 246 29.19 2.63 4.71
CA ALA A 246 29.39 1.66 3.61
C ALA A 246 28.67 2.02 2.30
N SER A 247 28.26 3.27 2.08
CA SER A 247 27.55 3.67 0.83
C SER A 247 28.16 4.86 0.09
N GLN A 248 29.45 5.16 0.29
CA GLN A 248 30.16 6.20 -0.48
C GLN A 248 31.47 5.73 -1.13
N LEU A 249 31.70 4.43 -1.23
CA LEU A 249 32.82 3.88 -2.00
C LEU A 249 32.32 2.69 -2.82
N LEU A 250 31.67 3.00 -3.94
CA LEU A 250 31.63 2.26 -5.21
C LEU A 250 31.05 3.18 -6.28
#